data_AF-A0A0M3IQ68-F1
#
_entry.id   AF-A0A0M3IQ68-F1
#
_cell.length_a   1.000
_cell.length_b   1.000
_cell.length_c   1.000
_cell.angle_alpha   90.00
_cell.angle_beta   90.00
_cell.angle_gamma   90.00
#
_symmetry.space_group_name_H-M   'P 1'
#
loop_
_entity.id
_entity.type
_entity.pdbx_description
1 polymer ?
#
loop_
_entity_poly.entity_id
_entity_poly.type
_entity_poly.pdbx_seq_one_letter_code
_entity_poly.pdbx_strand_id
1 'polypeptide(L)'
;MSKLYEAVWPALASIYKRPKNFTDRCNDDEIDPRYVPITHCPTICIRMWEEPIVAGVRIKGHIRGCLDDLLHNGFNQTIVTWYRWMHRDSCRQYRKRELFKLSPEQSDESYINVCTCYADYCNGSATSTASGTSLSILLFFYLLMLSPLYRL
;
A
#
# COMPACT_ATOMS: atom_id res chain seq x y z
N MET A 1 -8.40 -1.68 7.55
CA MET A 1 -7.29 -1.97 8.49
C MET A 1 -7.41 -3.41 8.95
N SER A 2 -6.34 -4.05 9.41
CA SER A 2 -6.36 -5.42 9.95
C SER A 2 -7.12 -5.52 11.27
N LYS A 3 -7.49 -6.73 11.68
CA LYS A 3 -8.17 -6.99 12.96
C LYS A 3 -7.30 -6.70 14.18
N LEU A 4 -5.96 -6.73 14.02
CA LEU A 4 -5.05 -6.26 15.06
C LEU A 4 -5.40 -4.83 15.51
N TYR A 5 -5.64 -3.91 14.57
CA TYR A 5 -6.00 -2.53 14.88
C TYR A 5 -7.41 -2.39 15.43
N GLU A 6 -8.32 -3.31 15.08
CA GLU A 6 -9.67 -3.37 15.66
C GLU A 6 -9.61 -3.67 17.16
N ALA A 7 -8.81 -4.66 17.55
CA ALA A 7 -8.68 -5.11 18.93
C ALA A 7 -8.19 -4.00 19.89
N VAL A 8 -7.38 -3.06 19.38
CA VAL A 8 -6.85 -1.92 20.15
C VAL A 8 -7.46 -0.58 19.73
N TRP A 9 -8.56 -0.61 18.97
CA TRP A 9 -9.16 0.61 18.39
C TRP A 9 -9.46 1.73 19.39
N PRO A 10 -9.97 1.47 20.62
CA PRO A 10 -10.21 2.54 21.59
C PRO A 10 -8.98 3.40 21.91
N ALA A 11 -7.77 2.82 21.86
CA ALA A 11 -6.53 3.55 22.09
C ALA A 11 -6.03 4.31 20.84
N LEU A 12 -6.49 3.92 19.65
CA LEU A 12 -6.01 4.45 18.36
C LEU A 12 -6.99 5.41 17.67
N ALA A 13 -8.23 5.46 18.14
CA ALA A 13 -9.31 6.24 17.54
C ALA A 13 -9.05 7.76 17.51
N SER A 14 -8.15 8.29 18.34
CA SER A 14 -7.74 9.70 18.29
C SER A 14 -6.72 10.00 17.19
N ILE A 15 -6.04 8.99 16.67
CA ILE A 15 -4.96 9.11 15.69
C ILE A 15 -5.49 8.84 14.29
N TYR A 16 -6.18 7.70 14.14
CA TYR A 16 -6.66 7.18 12.88
C TYR A 16 -8.14 7.46 12.67
N LYS A 17 -8.52 7.77 11.43
CA LYS A 17 -9.93 7.75 11.04
C LYS A 17 -10.40 6.30 10.95
N ARG A 18 -11.63 6.04 11.40
CA ARG A 18 -12.18 4.67 11.41
C ARG A 18 -12.27 4.11 9.99
N PRO A 19 -11.72 2.91 9.71
CA PRO A 19 -11.83 2.32 8.39
C PRO A 19 -13.27 1.87 8.10
N LYS A 20 -13.60 1.73 6.81
CA LYS A 20 -14.87 1.14 6.37
C LYS A 20 -15.05 -0.30 6.86
N ASN A 21 -13.96 -1.05 6.94
CA ASN A 21 -13.95 -2.42 7.45
C ASN A 21 -12.62 -2.77 8.15
N PHE A 22 -12.71 -3.59 9.19
CA PHE A 22 -11.57 -4.25 9.81
C PHE A 22 -11.47 -5.69 9.30
N THR A 23 -10.38 -5.99 8.58
CA THR A 23 -10.16 -7.28 7.93
C THR A 23 -8.68 -7.49 7.63
N ASP A 24 -8.18 -8.69 7.90
CA ASP A 24 -6.79 -9.07 7.58
C ASP A 24 -6.60 -9.29 6.08
N ARG A 25 -7.69 -9.49 5.32
CA ARG A 25 -7.71 -9.66 3.87
C ARG A 25 -7.26 -8.41 3.11
N CYS A 26 -7.17 -7.26 3.78
CA CYS A 26 -6.62 -6.05 3.16
C CYS A 26 -5.11 -6.14 2.89
N ASN A 27 -4.43 -7.22 3.31
CA ASN A 27 -3.04 -7.47 2.94
C ASN A 27 -2.86 -8.47 1.79
N ASP A 28 -3.94 -9.06 1.28
CA ASP A 28 -3.88 -10.04 0.20
C ASP A 28 -3.30 -9.42 -1.08
N ASP A 29 -2.65 -10.26 -1.89
CA ASP A 29 -2.11 -9.86 -3.19
C ASP A 29 -3.25 -9.50 -4.16
N GLU A 30 -4.33 -10.27 -4.13
CA GLU A 30 -5.57 -10.02 -4.85
C GLU A 30 -6.66 -9.59 -3.88
N ILE A 31 -7.12 -8.35 -4.02
CA ILE A 31 -8.11 -7.76 -3.12
C ILE A 31 -9.52 -8.05 -3.65
N ASP A 32 -10.28 -8.88 -2.93
CA ASP A 32 -11.69 -9.15 -3.23
C ASP A 32 -12.58 -8.01 -2.68
N PRO A 33 -13.28 -7.24 -3.56
CA PRO A 33 -14.12 -6.12 -3.15
C PRO A 33 -15.27 -6.50 -2.21
N ARG A 34 -15.66 -7.78 -2.15
CA ARG A 34 -16.71 -8.28 -1.24
C ARG A 34 -16.27 -8.25 0.22
N TYR A 35 -14.98 -8.40 0.48
CA TYR A 35 -14.42 -8.44 1.84
C TYR A 35 -13.66 -7.16 2.19
N VAL A 36 -13.12 -6.47 1.19
CA VAL A 36 -12.33 -5.25 1.38
C VAL A 36 -12.99 -4.10 0.60
N PRO A 37 -13.68 -3.17 1.28
CA PRO A 37 -14.33 -2.06 0.60
C PRO A 37 -13.33 -1.18 -0.14
N ILE A 38 -13.61 -0.92 -1.42
CA ILE A 38 -12.83 0.01 -2.24
C ILE A 38 -13.30 1.45 -1.95
N THR A 39 -12.38 2.40 -2.05
CA THR A 39 -12.68 3.82 -1.95
C THR A 39 -11.93 4.58 -3.04
N HIS A 40 -12.53 5.65 -3.55
CA HIS A 40 -11.85 6.57 -4.44
C HIS A 40 -10.97 7.51 -3.62
N CYS A 41 -9.70 7.65 -4.00
CA CYS A 41 -8.76 8.56 -3.35
C CYS A 41 -8.53 9.78 -4.24
N PRO A 42 -8.91 10.99 -3.79
CA PRO A 42 -8.55 12.23 -4.47
C PRO A 42 -7.03 12.49 -4.42
N THR A 43 -6.35 11.89 -3.44
CA THR A 43 -4.90 11.91 -3.26
C THR A 43 -4.28 10.53 -3.52
N ILE A 44 -2.98 10.40 -3.31
CA ILE A 44 -2.28 9.11 -3.44
C ILE A 44 -2.78 8.07 -2.45
N CYS A 45 -2.53 6.81 -2.77
CA CYS A 45 -2.86 5.68 -1.92
C CYS A 45 -1.68 5.33 -1.02
N ILE A 46 -2.01 4.91 0.20
CA ILE A 46 -1.07 4.55 1.25
C ILE A 46 -1.33 3.13 1.71
N ARG A 47 -0.27 2.32 1.74
CA ARG A 47 -0.24 1.01 2.43
C ARG A 47 0.78 1.08 3.55
N MET A 48 0.37 0.79 4.78
CA MET A 48 1.25 0.75 5.94
C MET A 48 1.18 -0.60 6.63
N TRP A 49 2.29 -1.03 7.21
CA TRP A 49 2.31 -2.21 8.06
C TRP A 49 3.41 -2.17 9.11
N GLU A 50 3.16 -2.89 10.18
CA GLU A 50 4.08 -3.11 11.29
C GLU A 50 3.95 -4.54 11.80
N GLU A 51 4.97 -5.03 12.50
CA GLU A 51 4.99 -6.38 13.06
C GLU A 51 5.35 -6.32 14.56
N PRO A 52 4.46 -5.76 15.42
CA PRO A 52 4.67 -5.74 16.86
C PRO A 52 4.86 -7.16 17.43
N ILE A 53 5.67 -7.24 18.48
CA ILE A 53 5.89 -8.47 19.24
C ILE A 53 5.03 -8.42 20.50
N VAL A 54 4.08 -9.34 20.62
CA VAL A 54 3.22 -9.49 21.79
C VAL A 54 3.48 -10.88 22.39
N ALA A 55 3.96 -10.92 23.64
CA ALA A 55 4.32 -12.17 24.33
C ALA A 55 5.26 -13.10 23.52
N GLY A 56 6.19 -12.51 22.74
CA GLY A 56 7.11 -13.25 21.87
C GLY A 56 6.56 -13.64 20.49
N VAL A 57 5.29 -13.34 20.21
CA VAL A 57 4.64 -13.61 18.92
C VAL A 57 4.62 -12.33 18.08
N ARG A 58 5.09 -12.43 16.83
CA ARG A 58 4.98 -11.34 15.84
C ARG A 58 3.57 -11.32 15.26
N ILE A 59 2.85 -10.23 15.46
CA ILE A 59 1.51 -10.03 14.89
C ILE A 59 1.60 -8.94 13.84
N LYS A 60 1.10 -9.20 12.63
CA LYS A 60 1.15 -8.22 11.55
C LYS A 60 -0.06 -7.29 11.60
N GLY A 61 0.21 -5.99 11.63
CA GLY A 61 -0.78 -4.94 11.46
C GLY A 61 -0.72 -4.39 10.05
N HIS A 62 -1.87 -4.25 9.39
CA HIS A 62 -1.96 -3.69 8.04
C HIS A 62 -2.99 -2.57 7.94
N ILE A 63 -2.62 -1.48 7.27
CA ILE A 63 -3.50 -0.35 6.99
C ILE A 63 -3.41 -0.03 5.50
N ARG A 64 -4.57 0.22 4.87
CA ARG A 64 -4.68 0.81 3.53
C ARG A 64 -5.66 1.97 3.58
N GLY A 65 -5.40 3.02 2.81
CA GLY A 65 -6.28 4.20 2.71
C GLY A 65 -5.69 5.30 1.84
N CYS A 66 -6.41 6.42 1.73
CA CYS A 66 -5.95 7.61 1.04
C CYS A 66 -5.07 8.46 1.96
N LEU A 67 -4.06 9.15 1.42
CA LEU A 67 -3.12 9.96 2.21
C LEU A 67 -3.83 10.98 3.13
N ASP A 68 -4.89 11.61 2.64
CA ASP A 68 -5.67 12.66 3.29
C ASP A 68 -6.81 12.16 4.19
N ASP A 69 -7.13 10.86 4.13
CA ASP A 69 -8.25 10.26 4.86
C ASP A 69 -7.85 9.17 5.86
N LEU A 70 -6.55 8.99 6.10
CA LEU A 70 -6.05 7.95 6.98
C LEU A 70 -5.94 8.42 8.45
N LEU A 71 -5.50 9.66 8.66
CA LEU A 71 -5.22 10.23 9.99
C LEU A 71 -6.07 11.47 10.23
N HIS A 72 -6.44 11.73 11.49
CA HIS A 72 -7.16 12.95 11.86
C HIS A 72 -6.33 14.22 11.62
N ASN A 73 -5.04 14.19 11.99
CA ASN A 73 -4.13 15.35 11.91
C ASN A 73 -3.16 15.31 10.72
N GLY A 74 -3.37 14.35 9.81
CA GLY A 74 -2.49 14.07 8.68
C GLY A 74 -1.07 13.64 9.09
N PHE A 75 -0.28 13.24 8.10
CA PHE A 75 1.14 12.92 8.28
C PHE A 75 1.99 14.20 8.47
N ASN A 76 3.22 14.01 8.97
CA ASN A 76 4.22 15.06 9.00
C ASN A 76 4.58 15.52 7.57
N GLN A 77 4.25 16.77 7.23
CA GLN A 77 4.39 17.29 5.87
C GLN A 77 5.84 17.43 5.42
N THR A 78 6.78 17.58 6.35
CA THR A 78 8.22 17.56 6.03
C THR A 78 8.60 16.21 5.43
N ILE A 79 8.13 15.10 6.02
CA ILE A 79 8.39 13.75 5.51
C ILE A 79 7.70 13.54 4.15
N VAL A 80 6.41 13.88 4.05
CA VAL A 80 5.64 13.74 2.80
C VAL A 80 6.33 14.46 1.63
N THR A 81 6.81 15.68 1.88
CA THR A 81 7.49 16.51 0.87
C THR A 81 8.89 15.99 0.56
N TRP A 82 9.73 15.77 1.60
CA TRP A 82 11.13 15.37 1.45
C TRP A 82 11.27 14.06 0.68
N TYR A 83 10.42 13.07 0.99
CA TYR A 83 10.45 11.77 0.33
C TYR A 83 9.63 11.72 -0.97
N ARG A 84 8.99 12.84 -1.35
CA ARG A 84 8.24 13.02 -2.59
C ARG A 84 7.10 12.01 -2.75
N TRP A 85 6.33 11.78 -1.68
CA TRP A 85 5.23 10.80 -1.65
C TRP A 85 4.23 11.05 -2.78
N MET A 86 3.96 12.31 -3.08
CA MET A 86 3.04 12.75 -4.14
C MET A 86 3.61 12.69 -5.57
N HIS A 87 4.77 12.08 -5.80
CA HIS A 87 5.41 12.10 -7.13
C HIS A 87 5.95 10.75 -7.59
N ARG A 88 5.99 9.74 -6.72
CA ARG A 88 6.50 8.42 -7.07
C ARG A 88 6.02 7.36 -6.09
N ASP A 89 6.02 6.14 -6.59
CA ASP A 89 5.84 4.97 -5.75
C ASP A 89 7.10 4.75 -4.92
N SER A 90 6.94 4.49 -3.63
CA SER A 90 8.08 4.23 -2.75
C SER A 90 7.66 3.50 -1.50
N CYS A 91 8.46 2.52 -1.07
CA CYS A 91 8.27 1.82 0.20
C CYS A 91 9.46 2.11 1.11
N ARG A 92 9.19 2.65 2.30
CA ARG A 92 10.22 3.04 3.26
C ARG A 92 9.75 2.79 4.68
N GLN A 93 10.71 2.54 5.56
CA GLN A 93 10.48 2.46 6.99
C GLN A 93 10.67 3.84 7.62
N TYR A 94 9.74 4.24 8.48
CA TYR A 94 9.76 5.52 9.18
C TYR A 94 9.66 5.30 10.69
N ARG A 95 10.31 6.17 11.48
CA ARG A 95 10.07 6.24 12.91
C ARG A 95 8.67 6.80 13.15
N LYS A 96 7.89 6.15 14.01
CA LYS A 96 6.51 6.57 14.30
C LYS A 96 6.46 7.98 14.86
N ARG A 97 7.38 8.35 15.76
CA ARG A 97 7.50 9.70 16.33
C ARG A 97 7.71 10.83 15.32
N GLU A 98 8.33 10.52 14.19
CA GLU A 98 8.61 11.52 13.14
C GLU A 98 7.43 11.60 12.16
N LEU A 99 6.80 10.45 11.92
CA LEU A 99 5.71 10.28 10.97
C LEU A 99 4.36 10.79 11.49
N PHE A 100 4.00 10.35 12.70
CA PHE A 100 2.76 10.70 13.37
C PHE A 100 3.02 11.87 14.32
N LYS A 101 2.24 12.94 14.18
CA LYS A 101 2.34 14.15 15.03
C LYS A 101 1.76 13.89 16.43
N LEU A 102 2.35 12.93 17.14
CA LEU A 102 1.92 12.49 18.47
C LEU A 102 2.64 13.26 19.57
N SER A 103 2.02 13.31 20.75
CA SER A 103 2.67 13.78 21.97
C SER A 103 3.80 12.83 22.40
N PRO A 104 4.85 13.31 23.10
CA PRO A 104 5.93 12.46 23.58
C PRO A 104 5.45 11.28 24.45
N GLU A 105 4.36 11.45 25.19
CA GLU A 105 3.79 10.41 26.06
C GLU A 105 3.10 9.28 25.26
N GLN A 106 2.63 9.58 24.05
CA GLN A 106 1.96 8.62 23.16
C GLN A 106 2.89 8.05 22.10
N SER A 107 4.08 8.63 21.95
CA SER A 107 5.02 8.31 20.90
C SER A 107 6.18 7.47 21.41
N ASP A 108 6.57 6.46 20.65
CA ASP A 108 7.76 5.65 20.93
C ASP A 108 8.79 5.74 19.80
N GLU A 109 9.91 5.05 19.97
CA GLU A 109 10.98 4.90 18.97
C GLU A 109 10.72 3.74 17.99
N SER A 110 9.50 3.20 17.96
CA SER A 110 9.18 2.10 17.06
C SER A 110 9.00 2.60 15.63
N TYR A 111 8.97 1.64 14.70
CA TYR A 111 8.97 1.91 13.26
C TYR A 111 7.70 1.37 12.61
N ILE A 112 7.33 1.97 11.48
CA ILE A 112 6.28 1.50 10.60
C ILE A 112 6.77 1.55 9.15
N ASN A 113 6.39 0.56 8.36
CA ASN A 113 6.65 0.56 6.93
C ASN A 113 5.50 1.26 6.21
N VAL A 114 5.82 2.12 5.26
CA VAL A 114 4.85 2.87 4.45
C VAL A 114 5.23 2.75 2.99
N CYS A 115 4.29 2.29 2.17
CA CYS A 115 4.32 2.37 0.73
C CYS A 115 3.38 3.46 0.24
N THR A 116 3.89 4.35 -0.60
CA THR A 116 3.13 5.36 -1.35
C THR A 116 2.90 4.87 -2.76
N CYS A 117 1.71 5.13 -3.29
CA CYS A 117 1.31 4.68 -4.62
C CYS A 117 0.62 5.86 -5.29
N TYR A 118 1.35 6.49 -6.21
CA TYR A 118 0.92 7.71 -6.87
C TYR A 118 -0.22 7.45 -7.87
N ALA A 119 -0.26 6.24 -8.44
CA ALA A 119 -1.34 5.74 -9.28
C ALA A 119 -1.99 4.49 -8.63
N ASP A 120 -2.76 3.72 -9.41
CA ASP A 120 -3.57 2.60 -8.89
C ASP A 120 -2.78 1.36 -8.41
N TYR A 121 -1.45 1.39 -8.49
CA TYR A 121 -0.57 0.22 -8.46
C TYR A 121 -0.23 -0.37 -7.09
N CYS A 122 -1.00 -0.06 -6.04
CA CYS A 122 -0.93 -0.84 -4.79
C CYS A 122 -2.26 -1.10 -4.10
N ASN A 123 -3.39 -0.70 -4.68
CA ASN A 123 -4.72 -0.90 -4.10
C ASN A 123 -5.40 -2.22 -4.49
N GLY A 124 -4.75 -3.05 -5.31
CA GLY A 124 -5.30 -4.34 -5.72
C GLY A 124 -4.61 -5.00 -6.91
N SER A 125 -3.57 -4.37 -7.49
CA SER A 125 -2.84 -4.94 -8.62
C SER A 125 -1.57 -5.63 -8.15
N ALA A 126 -1.65 -6.94 -7.93
CA ALA A 126 -0.47 -7.80 -8.04
C ALA A 126 -0.09 -7.91 -9.52
N THR A 127 0.36 -6.82 -10.15
CA THR A 127 1.13 -6.93 -11.40
C THR A 127 2.59 -6.99 -11.04
N SER A 128 3.02 -8.19 -10.65
CA SER A 128 4.31 -8.69 -11.06
C SER A 128 4.36 -8.65 -12.59
N THR A 129 4.78 -7.55 -13.20
CA THR A 129 5.27 -7.58 -14.58
C THR A 129 6.64 -8.24 -14.58
N ALA A 130 6.66 -9.56 -14.36
CA ALA A 130 7.57 -10.39 -15.13
C ALA A 130 7.03 -10.34 -16.55
N SER A 131 7.68 -9.55 -17.39
CA SER A 131 7.40 -9.41 -18.82
C SER A 131 7.58 -10.76 -19.52
N GLY A 132 6.56 -11.61 -19.45
CA GLY A 132 6.42 -12.79 -20.30
C GLY A 132 6.04 -12.32 -21.69
N THR A 133 7.03 -12.00 -22.51
CA THR A 133 6.84 -11.82 -23.95
C THR A 133 6.19 -13.09 -24.50
N SER A 134 4.95 -12.97 -24.97
CA SER A 134 4.22 -14.08 -25.59
C SER A 134 4.98 -14.55 -26.82
N LEU A 135 5.59 -15.75 -26.74
CA LEU A 135 6.25 -16.47 -27.84
C LEU A 135 5.38 -16.53 -29.11
N SER A 136 4.06 -16.44 -28.97
CA SER A 136 3.10 -16.43 -30.08
C SER A 136 3.24 -15.21 -31.00
N ILE A 137 3.64 -14.05 -30.47
CA ILE A 137 3.83 -12.83 -31.28
C ILE A 137 5.10 -12.93 -32.11
N LEU A 138 6.18 -13.50 -31.55
CA LEU A 138 7.44 -13.73 -32.26
C LEU A 138 7.27 -14.78 -33.37
N LEU A 139 6.48 -15.84 -33.13
CA LEU A 139 6.16 -16.85 -34.14
C LEU A 139 5.34 -16.27 -35.30
N PHE A 140 4.40 -15.35 -35.03
CA PHE A 140 3.62 -14.70 -36.07
C PHE A 140 4.49 -13.84 -37.00
N PHE A 141 5.42 -13.05 -36.45
CA PHE A 141 6.35 -12.27 -37.26
C PHE A 141 7.35 -13.14 -38.04
N TYR A 142 7.82 -14.25 -37.45
CA TYR A 142 8.69 -15.20 -38.16
C TYR A 142 7.97 -15.86 -39.35
N LEU A 143 6.71 -16.25 -39.19
CA LEU A 143 5.91 -16.85 -40.26
C LEU A 143 5.56 -15.84 -41.37
N LEU A 144 5.34 -14.57 -41.04
CA LEU A 144 5.14 -13.50 -42.03
C LEU A 144 6.40 -13.28 -42.88
N MET A 145 7.58 -13.27 -42.27
CA MET A 145 8.86 -13.09 -42.98
C MET A 145 9.25 -14.29 -43.86
N LEU A 146 8.74 -15.49 -43.57
CA LEU A 146 8.93 -16.69 -44.38
C LEU A 146 7.85 -16.88 -45.46
N SER A 147 6.77 -16.10 -45.42
CA SER A 147 5.74 -16.17 -46.46
C SER A 147 6.31 -15.64 -47.79
N PRO A 148 6.14 -16.38 -48.90
CA PRO A 148 6.76 -16.01 -50.19
C PRO A 148 6.10 -14.79 -50.85
N LEU A 149 5.13 -14.15 -50.18
CA LEU A 149 4.42 -12.96 -50.65
C LEU A 149 5.28 -11.68 -50.60
N TYR A 150 6.46 -11.72 -49.96
CA TYR A 150 7.42 -10.61 -49.88
C TYR A 150 8.72 -10.82 -50.69
N ARG A 151 8.74 -11.77 -51.63
CA ARG A 151 9.77 -11.83 -52.69
C ARG A 151 9.14 -11.48 -54.05
N LEU A 152 8.79 -10.22 -54.23
CA LEU A 152 8.64 -9.55 -55.52
C LEU A 152 9.16 -8.12 -55.39
#